data_AF-A0A927W617-F1
#
_entry.id   AF-A0A927W617-F1
#
_cell.length_a   1.000
_cell.length_b   1.000
_cell.length_c   1.000
_cell.angle_alpha   90.00
_cell.angle_beta   90.00
_cell.angle_gamma   90.00
#
_symmetry.space_group_name_H-M   'P 1'
#
loop_
_entity.id
_entity.type
_entity.pdbx_description
1 polymer ?
#
loop_
_entity_poly.entity_id
_entity_poly.type
_entity_poly.pdbx_seq_one_letter_code
_entity_poly.pdbx_strand_id
1 'polypeptide(L)'
;MAKIKLQDLITVLKSDVVKYNSCIEMNFCIDDDTEYEDCWLGKMPDRDNLGKEVYWYGLTSDGLQGYDYAKLEDILNSKVFHGKSLFDVIEKITWCSLDGCSIEERLPDYLDDYAIKAKRSAPIYEI
;
A
#
# COMPACT_ATOMS: atom_id res chain seq x y z
N MET A 1 -7.98 -3.82 -15.97
CA MET A 1 -7.33 -4.17 -14.70
C MET A 1 -6.16 -3.22 -14.53
N ALA A 2 -6.13 -2.49 -13.42
CA ALA A 2 -5.19 -1.39 -13.21
C ALA A 2 -3.80 -1.93 -12.87
N LYS A 3 -2.77 -1.32 -13.44
CA LYS A 3 -1.38 -1.52 -13.01
C LYS A 3 -0.92 -0.26 -12.28
N ILE A 4 -0.71 -0.40 -10.97
CA ILE A 4 -0.13 0.66 -10.15
C ILE A 4 1.38 0.49 -10.20
N LYS A 5 2.11 1.55 -10.54
CA LYS A 5 3.57 1.54 -10.46
C LYS A 5 3.99 1.50 -9.00
N LEU A 6 5.12 0.85 -8.73
CA LEU A 6 5.71 0.81 -7.40
C LEU A 6 5.79 2.18 -6.71
N GLN A 7 6.16 3.23 -7.46
CA GLN A 7 6.26 4.59 -6.91
C GLN A 7 4.90 5.16 -6.47
N ASP A 8 3.83 4.85 -7.19
CA ASP A 8 2.47 5.29 -6.87
C ASP A 8 1.97 4.51 -5.64
N LEU A 9 2.23 3.21 -5.56
CA LEU A 9 1.97 2.39 -4.37
C LEU A 9 2.70 2.94 -3.13
N ILE A 10 3.99 3.24 -3.26
CA ILE A 10 4.78 3.86 -2.19
C ILE A 10 4.16 5.19 -1.74
N THR A 11 3.65 5.97 -2.69
CA THR A 11 3.01 7.26 -2.40
C THR A 11 1.73 7.05 -1.60
N VAL A 12 0.87 6.10 -1.99
CA VAL A 12 -0.33 5.70 -1.25
C VAL A 12 0.05 5.29 0.18
N LEU A 13 0.98 4.34 0.34
CA LEU A 13 1.39 3.81 1.66
C LEU A 13 2.17 4.81 2.55
N LYS A 14 2.65 5.93 1.99
CA LYS A 14 3.23 7.03 2.77
C LYS A 14 2.18 7.98 3.34
N SER A 15 0.91 7.82 2.97
CA SER A 15 -0.15 8.66 3.48
C SER A 15 -0.29 8.50 5.00
N ASP A 16 -0.61 9.62 5.65
CA ASP A 16 -0.74 9.71 7.10
C ASP A 16 -2.11 9.15 7.52
N VAL A 17 -2.08 7.93 8.05
CA VAL A 17 -3.28 7.23 8.54
C VAL A 17 -3.57 7.54 10.00
N VAL A 18 -2.56 7.99 10.74
CA VAL A 18 -2.65 8.26 12.19
C VAL A 18 -3.45 9.53 12.44
N LYS A 19 -3.17 10.61 11.69
CA LYS A 19 -3.79 11.92 11.91
C LYS A 19 -5.32 11.89 11.83
N TYR A 20 -5.88 11.07 10.94
CA TYR A 20 -7.33 10.99 10.73
C TYR A 20 -7.93 9.66 11.18
N ASN A 21 -7.13 8.81 11.84
CA ASN A 21 -7.52 7.45 12.22
C ASN A 21 -8.17 6.68 11.06
N SER A 22 -7.54 6.74 9.88
CA SER A 22 -8.03 6.12 8.64
C SER A 22 -7.34 4.79 8.39
N CYS A 23 -7.87 3.99 7.47
CA CYS A 23 -7.21 2.78 6.97
C CYS A 23 -6.96 2.94 5.48
N ILE A 24 -5.88 2.32 4.99
CA ILE A 24 -5.63 2.10 3.57
C ILE A 24 -5.71 0.61 3.35
N GLU A 25 -6.56 0.18 2.42
CA GLU A 25 -6.73 -1.23 2.08
C GLU A 25 -6.69 -1.40 0.56
N MET A 26 -5.83 -2.31 0.10
CA MET A 26 -5.66 -2.61 -1.32
C MET A 26 -5.84 -4.09 -1.57
N ASN A 27 -6.76 -4.43 -2.47
CA ASN A 27 -6.94 -5.80 -2.95
C ASN A 27 -6.19 -6.02 -4.25
N PHE A 28 -5.55 -7.16 -4.38
CA PHE A 28 -4.76 -7.51 -5.55
C PHE A 28 -4.65 -9.01 -5.74
N CYS A 29 -4.25 -9.42 -6.94
CA CYS A 29 -3.82 -10.78 -7.24
C CYS A 29 -2.49 -10.77 -7.99
N ILE A 30 -1.80 -11.91 -7.98
CA ILE A 30 -0.60 -12.13 -8.80
C ILE A 30 -0.99 -12.90 -10.06
N ASP A 31 -0.69 -12.33 -11.22
CA ASP A 31 -0.94 -12.93 -12.52
C ASP A 31 -0.27 -14.33 -12.62
N ASP A 32 -1.02 -15.32 -13.09
CA ASP A 32 -0.62 -16.73 -13.23
C ASP A 32 -0.23 -17.45 -11.92
N ASP A 33 -0.73 -16.99 -10.77
CA ASP A 33 -0.46 -17.59 -9.46
C ASP A 33 -1.76 -17.86 -8.68
N THR A 34 -2.11 -19.14 -8.51
CA THR A 34 -3.36 -19.55 -7.84
C THR A 34 -3.30 -19.45 -6.32
N GLU A 35 -2.11 -19.32 -5.71
CA GLU A 35 -2.01 -19.13 -4.26
C GLU A 35 -2.40 -17.71 -3.86
N TYR A 36 -2.09 -16.75 -4.73
CA TYR A 36 -2.26 -15.31 -4.49
C TYR A 36 -3.36 -14.71 -5.37
N GLU A 37 -4.54 -15.34 -5.39
CA GLU A 37 -5.70 -14.91 -6.19
C GLU A 37 -6.57 -13.82 -5.51
N ASP A 38 -6.51 -13.72 -4.18
CA ASP A 38 -7.25 -12.73 -3.38
C ASP A 38 -6.39 -12.25 -2.20
N CYS A 39 -5.44 -11.35 -2.50
CA CYS A 39 -4.51 -10.80 -1.53
C CYS A 39 -4.91 -9.40 -1.10
N TRP A 40 -4.54 -9.08 0.13
CA TRP A 40 -4.74 -7.77 0.71
C TRP A 40 -3.43 -7.22 1.25
N LEU A 41 -3.23 -5.93 1.08
CA LEU A 41 -2.20 -5.18 1.79
C LEU A 41 -2.74 -3.84 2.21
N GLY A 42 -2.14 -3.26 3.23
CA GLY A 42 -2.63 -2.01 3.73
C GLY A 42 -1.77 -1.38 4.79
N LYS A 43 -2.35 -0.32 5.37
CA LYS A 43 -1.75 0.46 6.43
C LYS A 43 -2.85 1.01 7.33
N MET A 44 -2.66 0.89 8.63
CA MET A 44 -3.60 1.42 9.63
C MET A 44 -2.86 1.94 10.87
N PRO A 45 -3.50 2.79 11.70
CA PRO A 45 -3.00 3.12 13.02
C PRO A 45 -2.80 1.86 13.87
N ASP A 46 -1.70 1.84 14.61
CA ASP A 46 -1.46 0.80 15.59
C ASP A 46 -2.42 1.00 16.78
N ARG A 47 -3.30 0.01 17.00
CA ARG A 47 -4.31 0.07 18.06
C ARG A 47 -3.69 -0.05 19.46
N ASP A 48 -2.54 -0.72 19.56
CA ASP A 48 -1.85 -0.96 20.82
C ASP A 48 -0.80 0.12 21.11
N ASN A 49 -0.33 0.83 20.07
CA ASN A 49 0.64 1.92 20.20
C ASN A 49 0.15 3.22 19.56
N LEU A 50 -0.51 4.06 20.37
CA LEU A 50 -1.00 5.38 19.94
C LEU A 50 0.09 6.21 19.24
N GLY A 51 -0.27 6.78 18.10
CA GLY A 51 0.63 7.61 17.29
C GLY A 51 1.54 6.83 16.34
N LYS A 52 1.47 5.50 16.35
CA LYS A 52 2.17 4.64 15.38
C LYS A 52 1.20 4.09 14.34
N GLU A 53 1.80 3.53 13.30
CA GLU A 53 1.12 2.90 12.17
C GLU A 53 1.74 1.52 11.93
N VAL A 54 0.92 0.61 11.44
CA VAL A 54 1.31 -0.74 11.04
C VAL A 54 1.00 -0.90 9.56
N TYR A 55 1.96 -1.47 8.84
CA TYR A 55 1.79 -1.96 7.48
C TYR A 55 1.49 -3.45 7.54
N TRP A 56 0.60 -3.95 6.70
CA TRP A 56 0.19 -5.34 6.81
C TRP A 56 -0.07 -6.01 5.46
N TYR A 57 0.03 -7.34 5.47
CA TYR A 57 -0.40 -8.25 4.41
C TYR A 57 -1.44 -9.23 4.96
N GLY A 58 -2.43 -9.57 4.14
CA GLY A 58 -3.26 -10.75 4.27
C GLY A 58 -3.27 -11.48 2.92
N LEU A 59 -2.39 -12.47 2.75
CA LEU A 59 -2.12 -13.05 1.43
C LEU A 59 -2.98 -14.26 1.08
N THR A 60 -3.59 -14.89 2.08
CA THR A 60 -4.42 -16.09 1.90
C THR A 60 -5.75 -15.93 2.62
N SER A 61 -6.81 -16.50 2.04
CA SER A 61 -8.17 -16.45 2.58
C SER A 61 -8.34 -17.22 3.89
N ASP A 62 -7.45 -18.16 4.19
CA ASP A 62 -7.41 -18.88 5.47
C ASP A 62 -6.76 -18.07 6.61
N GLY A 63 -6.20 -16.90 6.30
CA GLY A 63 -5.57 -16.00 7.27
C GLY A 63 -4.22 -16.48 7.81
N LEU A 64 -3.68 -17.60 7.31
CA LEU A 64 -2.38 -18.12 7.77
C LEU A 64 -1.20 -17.26 7.30
N GLN A 65 -1.36 -16.53 6.19
CA GLN A 65 -0.35 -15.62 5.65
C GLN A 65 -0.70 -14.15 5.96
N GLY A 66 -0.95 -13.87 7.24
CA GLY A 66 -1.04 -12.53 7.80
C GLY A 66 0.31 -12.05 8.33
N TYR A 67 0.74 -10.86 7.92
CA TYR A 67 2.02 -10.29 8.37
C TYR A 67 1.87 -8.81 8.72
N ASP A 68 2.46 -8.38 9.84
CA ASP A 68 2.50 -6.99 10.28
C ASP A 68 3.93 -6.46 10.30
N TYR A 69 4.11 -5.21 9.89
CA TYR A 69 5.39 -4.53 9.79
C TYR A 69 5.32 -3.11 10.36
N ALA A 70 6.37 -2.71 11.05
CA ALA A 70 6.47 -1.35 11.60
C ALA A 70 6.96 -0.30 10.58
N LYS A 71 7.54 -0.73 9.45
CA LYS A 71 8.13 0.17 8.44
C LYS A 71 7.68 -0.21 7.04
N LEU A 72 7.53 0.82 6.21
CA LEU A 72 7.26 0.67 4.78
C LEU A 72 8.34 -0.17 4.08
N GLU A 73 9.61 0.00 4.44
CA GLU A 73 10.70 -0.76 3.83
C GLU A 73 10.57 -2.26 4.08
N ASP A 74 10.08 -2.65 5.26
CA ASP A 74 9.98 -4.06 5.64
C ASP A 74 8.88 -4.77 4.83
N ILE A 75 7.70 -4.14 4.68
CA ILE A 75 6.62 -4.71 3.87
C ILE A 75 7.05 -4.87 2.40
N LEU A 76 7.75 -3.86 1.84
CA LEU A 76 8.20 -3.91 0.45
C LEU A 76 9.28 -4.96 0.18
N ASN A 77 10.20 -5.19 1.13
CA ASN A 77 11.34 -6.11 0.97
C ASN A 77 11.06 -7.54 1.48
N SER A 78 9.99 -7.75 2.26
CA SER A 78 9.65 -9.06 2.81
C SER A 78 9.46 -10.11 1.72
N LYS A 79 10.08 -11.29 1.89
CA LYS A 79 10.11 -12.35 0.88
C LYS A 79 8.91 -13.30 0.97
N VAL A 80 7.71 -12.74 0.99
CA VAL A 80 6.47 -13.46 1.29
C VAL A 80 5.80 -14.10 0.06
N PHE A 81 6.22 -13.75 -1.16
CA PHE A 81 5.66 -14.28 -2.41
C PHE A 81 6.56 -15.36 -2.99
N HIS A 82 6.44 -16.61 -2.51
CA HIS A 82 7.34 -17.71 -2.89
C HIS A 82 8.85 -17.36 -2.77
N GLY A 83 9.22 -16.67 -1.69
CA GLY A 83 10.60 -16.22 -1.47
C GLY A 83 11.00 -14.95 -2.23
N LYS A 84 10.05 -14.28 -2.89
CA LYS A 84 10.23 -12.98 -3.57
C LYS A 84 9.55 -11.86 -2.80
N SER A 85 10.07 -10.65 -3.01
CA SER A 85 9.56 -9.42 -2.42
C SER A 85 8.52 -8.72 -3.30
N LEU A 86 7.85 -7.71 -2.75
CA LEU A 86 6.91 -6.90 -3.54
C LEU A 86 7.61 -6.22 -4.72
N PHE A 87 8.86 -5.79 -4.55
CA PHE A 87 9.68 -5.24 -5.64
C PHE A 87 9.85 -6.21 -6.81
N ASP A 88 9.96 -7.50 -6.51
CA ASP A 88 10.19 -8.54 -7.51
C ASP A 88 8.92 -8.91 -8.29
N VAL A 89 7.73 -8.72 -7.68
CA VAL A 89 6.45 -9.17 -8.23
C VAL A 89 5.52 -8.05 -8.68
N ILE A 90 5.83 -6.78 -8.40
CA ILE A 90 4.95 -5.64 -8.66
C ILE A 90 4.40 -5.59 -10.10
N GLU A 91 5.21 -5.92 -11.10
CA GLU A 91 4.80 -5.89 -12.51
C GLU A 91 3.82 -7.02 -12.88
N LYS A 92 3.75 -8.06 -12.05
CA LYS A 92 2.80 -9.18 -12.15
C LYS A 92 1.54 -8.98 -11.32
N ILE A 93 1.46 -7.89 -10.56
CA ILE A 93 0.29 -7.62 -9.75
C ILE A 93 -0.80 -6.99 -10.61
N THR A 94 -1.99 -7.56 -10.48
CA THR A 94 -3.23 -6.93 -10.90
C THR A 94 -3.92 -6.35 -9.67
N TRP A 95 -4.16 -5.04 -9.69
CA TRP A 95 -4.83 -4.33 -8.59
C TRP A 95 -6.34 -4.28 -8.82
N CYS A 96 -7.09 -4.68 -7.81
CA CYS A 96 -8.54 -4.84 -7.88
C CYS A 96 -9.28 -3.65 -7.24
N SER A 97 -8.86 -3.24 -6.04
CA SER A 97 -9.51 -2.14 -5.32
C SER A 97 -8.55 -1.40 -4.38
N LEU A 98 -8.90 -0.15 -4.07
CA LEU A 98 -8.25 0.71 -3.10
C LEU A 98 -9.35 1.37 -2.26
N ASP A 99 -9.32 1.17 -0.95
CA ASP A 99 -10.34 1.60 0.02
C ASP A 99 -11.78 1.19 -0.36
N GLY A 100 -11.95 0.01 -0.96
CA GLY A 100 -13.25 -0.48 -1.42
C GLY A 100 -13.76 0.17 -2.72
N CYS A 101 -12.98 1.06 -3.34
CA CYS A 101 -13.26 1.69 -4.62
C CYS A 101 -12.41 1.08 -5.75
N SER A 102 -12.77 1.39 -6.99
CA SER A 102 -11.88 1.08 -8.13
C SER A 102 -10.56 1.85 -8.01
N ILE A 103 -9.48 1.28 -8.52
CA ILE A 103 -8.16 1.91 -8.49
C ILE A 103 -8.18 3.25 -9.22
N GLU A 104 -8.82 3.30 -10.39
CA GLU A 104 -8.88 4.48 -11.25
C GLU A 104 -9.61 5.65 -10.59
N GLU A 105 -10.62 5.35 -9.76
CA GLU A 105 -11.38 6.35 -9.01
C GLU A 105 -10.59 6.85 -7.80
N ARG A 106 -9.96 5.95 -7.05
CA ARG A 106 -9.41 6.27 -5.72
C ARG A 106 -7.96 6.73 -5.73
N LEU A 107 -7.15 6.22 -6.65
CA LEU A 107 -5.72 6.53 -6.71
C LEU A 107 -5.41 8.04 -6.85
N PRO A 108 -6.15 8.83 -7.66
CA PRO A 108 -5.88 10.27 -7.79
C PRO A 108 -5.94 11.03 -6.46
N ASP A 109 -6.85 10.69 -5.55
CA ASP A 109 -6.98 11.35 -4.24
C ASP A 109 -5.68 11.30 -3.43
N TYR A 110 -4.94 10.19 -3.54
CA TYR A 110 -3.66 9.99 -2.88
C TYR A 110 -2.51 10.72 -3.58
N LEU A 111 -2.48 10.67 -4.91
CA LEU A 111 -1.40 11.26 -5.69
C LEU A 111 -1.47 12.80 -5.71
N ASP A 112 -2.67 13.36 -5.81
CA ASP A 112 -2.89 14.80 -5.83
C ASP A 112 -2.63 15.43 -4.44
N ASP A 113 -3.09 14.79 -3.35
CA ASP A 113 -2.76 15.24 -1.99
C ASP A 113 -1.24 15.21 -1.75
N TYR A 114 -0.55 14.18 -2.24
CA TYR A 114 0.91 14.13 -2.18
C TYR A 114 1.55 15.26 -2.99
N ALA A 115 1.10 15.51 -4.21
CA ALA A 115 1.60 16.59 -5.05
C ALA A 115 1.37 17.97 -4.40
N ILE A 116 0.23 18.17 -3.75
CA ILE A 116 -0.09 19.40 -3.00
C ILE A 116 0.85 19.53 -1.79
N LYS A 117 1.02 18.48 -1.00
CA LYS A 117 1.95 18.47 0.15
C LYS A 117 3.37 18.76 -0.29
N ALA A 118 3.86 18.10 -1.34
CA ALA A 118 5.20 18.29 -1.88
C ALA A 118 5.45 19.75 -2.29
N LYS A 119 4.49 20.40 -2.95
CA LYS A 119 4.55 21.82 -3.31
C LYS A 119 4.64 22.74 -2.10
N ARG A 120 3.94 22.42 -0.99
CA ARG A 120 3.96 23.22 0.25
C ARG A 120 5.27 23.07 1.02
N SER A 121 5.93 21.92 0.91
CA SER A 121 7.20 21.62 1.59
C SER A 121 8.45 21.99 0.78
N ALA A 122 8.31 22.31 -0.51
CA ALA A 122 9.42 22.84 -1.30
C ALA A 122 9.80 24.23 -0.76
N PRO A 123 11.10 24.52 -0.50
CA PRO A 123 11.52 25.86 -0.10
C PRO A 123 11.11 26.84 -1.20
N ILE A 124 10.37 27.89 -0.81
CA ILE A 124 10.03 28.98 -1.71
C ILE A 124 11.34 29.70 -2.02
N TYR A 125 11.96 29.39 -3.15
CA TYR A 125 12.94 30.30 -3.74
C TYR A 125 12.16 31.41 -4.42
N GLU A 126 11.77 32.42 -3.64
CA GLU A 126 11.32 33.71 -4.18
C GLU A 126 12.49 34.36 -4.92
N ILE A 127 12.25 34.73 -6.18
CA ILE A 127 13.15 35.51 -7.04
C ILE A 127 12.86 36.99 -6.81
#